data_AF-A0A1E5L1J7-F1
#
_entry.id   AF-A0A1E5L1J7-F1
#
_cell.length_a   1.000
_cell.length_b   1.000
_cell.length_c   1.000
_cell.angle_alpha   90.00
_cell.angle_beta   90.00
_cell.angle_gamma   90.00
#
_symmetry.space_group_name_H-M   'P 1'
#
loop_
_entity.id
_entity.type
_entity.pdbx_description
1 polymer ?
#
loop_
_entity_poly.entity_id
_entity_poly.type
_entity_poly.pdbx_seq_one_letter_code
_entity_poly.pdbx_strand_id
1 'polypeptide(L)'
;MDKLSLNAKLNNYKMVDVVKYLTAIMVICIHCSAIFPQEQLNFLIKNVVCRIAVPFFCVSSAYFVRKGSFHQENYLEKYIKTLGKTYFIWSLIFIPLGILWIYEHLQLSGFAIILAFIFGLIQVGTYYHLWYIPALIFSLYFIDKSLKYVSYKIMFVISTLLFVFGSLETYYGFLPQGVLKDTFDAVIHVFFTTRTGLLFGSIFVVTGYFIYDYQKQLSSLLKYVPSFTVLCGALLVAEGFFLYNFERLDMNFLLMLVPFSFFFFLWILSFPKEVKVDTRKIRELSKYYYFIHPVCILLIEEMGEVFKVVILQSGVISYVLIILLTHFLSTIIIELQKKSWKYSWILSASFLGMLVTVMVEILFFLFKVYSIEAKVEIAPCLWFISSLMIYFLLFKNQKLFKVLI
;
A
#
# COMPACT_ATOMS: atom_id res chain seq x y z
N MET A 1 -42.78 17.09 -11.82
CA MET A 1 -42.85 16.48 -10.48
C MET A 1 -41.46 16.47 -9.89
N ASP A 2 -41.17 17.56 -9.19
CA ASP A 2 -39.93 17.84 -8.48
C ASP A 2 -39.72 16.90 -7.30
N LYS A 3 -38.50 16.35 -7.21
CA LYS A 3 -37.76 15.98 -5.98
C LYS A 3 -36.56 15.12 -6.39
N LEU A 4 -35.48 15.74 -6.85
CA LEU A 4 -34.11 15.19 -6.81
C LEU A 4 -33.07 16.22 -7.28
N SER A 5 -33.23 17.50 -6.92
CA SER A 5 -32.05 18.37 -6.76
C SER A 5 -31.39 17.98 -5.43
N LEU A 6 -30.86 16.75 -5.37
CA LEU A 6 -29.93 16.36 -4.33
C LEU A 6 -28.75 17.30 -4.54
N ASN A 7 -28.61 18.30 -3.67
CA ASN A 7 -27.39 19.07 -3.52
C ASN A 7 -26.30 18.08 -3.08
N ALA A 8 -25.78 17.30 -4.03
CA ALA A 8 -24.74 16.31 -3.80
C ALA A 8 -23.49 17.11 -3.43
N LYS A 9 -23.27 17.24 -2.12
CA LYS A 9 -22.09 17.89 -1.57
C LYS A 9 -20.95 16.88 -1.64
N LEU A 10 -19.77 17.31 -2.08
CA LEU A 10 -18.55 16.51 -2.11
C LEU A 10 -17.94 16.43 -0.69
N ASN A 11 -18.69 15.84 0.23
CA ASN A 11 -18.34 15.84 1.66
C ASN A 11 -18.55 14.50 2.37
N ASN A 12 -18.80 13.40 1.65
CA ASN A 12 -18.97 12.07 2.25
C ASN A 12 -17.63 11.42 2.64
N TYR A 13 -16.91 12.05 3.58
CA TYR A 13 -15.58 11.61 4.01
C TYR A 13 -15.58 10.27 4.74
N LYS A 14 -16.68 9.92 5.40
CA LYS A 14 -16.83 8.62 6.06
C LYS A 14 -16.91 7.48 5.05
N MET A 15 -17.54 7.68 3.89
CA MET A 15 -17.52 6.70 2.82
C MET A 15 -16.09 6.53 2.25
N VAL A 16 -15.32 7.62 2.17
CA VAL A 16 -13.89 7.54 1.80
C VAL A 16 -13.12 6.65 2.80
N ASP A 17 -13.35 6.79 4.12
CA ASP A 17 -12.73 5.93 5.13
C ASP A 17 -13.10 4.44 4.95
N VAL A 18 -14.38 4.14 4.61
CA VAL A 18 -14.84 2.77 4.31
C VAL A 18 -14.12 2.22 3.09
N VAL A 19 -14.07 2.97 1.99
CA VAL A 19 -13.42 2.51 0.76
C VAL A 19 -11.91 2.37 0.95
N LYS A 20 -11.26 3.24 1.73
CA LYS A 20 -9.83 3.08 2.10
C LYS A 20 -9.57 1.76 2.83
N TYR A 21 -10.48 1.35 3.70
CA TYR A 21 -10.39 0.07 4.39
C TYR A 21 -10.59 -1.11 3.42
N LEU A 22 -11.56 -1.03 2.50
CA LEU A 22 -11.75 -2.05 1.46
C LEU A 22 -10.53 -2.15 0.52
N THR A 23 -9.96 -1.02 0.09
CA THR A 23 -8.75 -1.02 -0.74
C THR A 23 -7.53 -1.52 0.01
N ALA A 24 -7.46 -1.35 1.34
CA ALA A 24 -6.40 -1.96 2.14
C ALA A 24 -6.48 -3.50 2.10
N ILE A 25 -7.69 -4.08 2.14
CA ILE A 25 -7.91 -5.52 1.97
C ILE A 25 -7.53 -5.97 0.54
N MET A 26 -7.79 -5.13 -0.47
CA MET A 26 -7.36 -5.38 -1.84
C MET A 26 -5.83 -5.39 -1.97
N VAL A 27 -5.09 -4.56 -1.22
CA VAL A 27 -3.62 -4.62 -1.19
C VAL A 27 -3.13 -5.98 -0.68
N ILE A 28 -3.75 -6.52 0.37
CA ILE A 28 -3.42 -7.87 0.86
C ILE A 28 -3.64 -8.89 -0.27
N CYS A 29 -4.76 -8.79 -0.97
CA CYS A 29 -5.09 -9.68 -2.09
C CYS A 29 -4.04 -9.65 -3.21
N ILE A 30 -3.41 -8.49 -3.50
CA ILE A 30 -2.36 -8.37 -4.52
C ILE A 30 -1.16 -9.25 -4.15
N HIS A 31 -0.82 -9.30 -2.86
CA HIS A 31 0.44 -9.87 -2.38
C HIS A 31 0.35 -11.31 -1.87
N CYS A 32 -0.84 -11.82 -1.56
CA CYS A 32 -1.02 -13.25 -1.24
C CYS A 32 -0.69 -14.14 -2.44
N SER A 33 -0.57 -15.44 -2.20
CA SER A 33 -0.51 -16.48 -3.24
C SER A 33 -1.80 -16.56 -4.08
N ALA A 34 -1.91 -17.54 -4.99
CA ALA A 34 -3.13 -17.73 -5.76
C ALA A 34 -4.33 -18.00 -4.83
N ILE A 35 -5.43 -17.26 -5.00
CA ILE A 35 -6.64 -17.38 -4.18
C ILE A 35 -7.60 -18.40 -4.79
N PHE A 36 -7.62 -18.48 -6.12
CA PHE A 36 -8.48 -19.40 -6.87
C PHE A 36 -7.64 -20.40 -7.68
N PRO A 37 -8.19 -21.56 -8.06
CA PRO A 37 -7.50 -22.48 -8.96
C PRO A 37 -7.30 -21.90 -10.38
N GLN A 38 -8.20 -21.01 -10.83
CA GLN A 38 -8.17 -20.46 -12.19
C GLN A 38 -7.21 -19.28 -12.28
N GLU A 39 -6.16 -19.40 -13.10
CA GLU A 39 -5.16 -18.35 -13.29
C GLU A 39 -5.76 -17.03 -13.81
N GLN A 40 -6.65 -17.12 -14.81
CA GLN A 40 -7.37 -15.96 -15.36
C GLN A 40 -8.16 -15.18 -14.29
N LEU A 41 -8.79 -15.89 -13.35
CA LEU A 41 -9.55 -15.27 -12.28
C LEU A 41 -8.62 -14.57 -11.28
N ASN A 42 -7.49 -15.21 -10.92
CA ASN A 42 -6.47 -14.57 -10.10
C ASN A 42 -5.90 -13.33 -10.77
N PHE A 43 -5.62 -13.40 -12.07
CA PHE A 43 -5.12 -12.27 -12.83
C PHE A 43 -6.11 -11.12 -12.83
N LEU A 44 -7.38 -11.38 -13.16
CA LEU A 44 -8.44 -10.36 -13.15
C LEU A 44 -8.54 -9.70 -11.77
N ILE A 45 -8.60 -10.49 -10.70
CA ILE A 45 -8.78 -9.95 -9.35
C ILE A 45 -7.54 -9.20 -8.91
N LYS A 46 -6.38 -9.86 -8.89
CA LYS A 46 -5.15 -9.31 -8.29
C LYS A 46 -4.51 -8.23 -9.16
N ASN A 47 -4.49 -8.43 -10.48
CA ASN A 47 -3.77 -7.55 -11.39
C ASN A 47 -4.66 -6.52 -12.09
N VAL A 48 -5.99 -6.63 -12.06
CA VAL A 48 -6.88 -5.61 -12.65
C VAL A 48 -7.67 -4.91 -11.56
N VAL A 49 -8.52 -5.65 -10.83
CA VAL A 49 -9.44 -5.07 -9.85
C VAL A 49 -8.69 -4.52 -8.64
N CYS A 50 -7.80 -5.29 -8.04
CA CYS A 50 -7.06 -4.87 -6.85
C CYS A 50 -6.09 -3.71 -7.12
N ARG A 51 -5.67 -3.48 -8.38
CA ARG A 51 -4.83 -2.35 -8.78
C ARG A 51 -5.50 -0.99 -8.61
N ILE A 52 -6.81 -0.94 -8.35
CA ILE A 52 -7.52 0.27 -7.91
C ILE A 52 -6.98 0.83 -6.57
N ALA A 53 -6.41 -0.04 -5.71
CA ALA A 53 -6.11 0.31 -4.34
C ALA A 53 -5.11 1.46 -4.17
N VAL A 54 -3.94 1.38 -4.81
CA VAL A 54 -2.88 2.40 -4.69
C VAL A 54 -3.30 3.75 -5.30
N PRO A 55 -3.87 3.81 -6.52
CA PRO A 55 -4.47 5.03 -7.06
C PRO A 55 -5.49 5.68 -6.12
N PHE A 56 -6.37 4.89 -5.51
CA PHE A 56 -7.35 5.41 -4.56
C PHE A 56 -6.68 6.01 -3.31
N PHE A 57 -5.65 5.35 -2.79
CA PHE A 57 -4.85 5.89 -1.68
C PHE A 57 -4.14 7.20 -2.05
N CYS A 58 -3.54 7.30 -3.25
CA CYS A 58 -2.92 8.51 -3.77
C CYS A 58 -3.93 9.67 -3.87
N VAL A 59 -5.04 9.46 -4.59
CA VAL A 59 -6.07 10.49 -4.81
C VAL A 59 -6.68 10.94 -3.48
N SER A 60 -7.04 10.00 -2.61
CA SER A 60 -7.60 10.29 -1.29
C SER A 60 -6.64 11.09 -0.43
N SER A 61 -5.36 10.69 -0.38
CA SER A 61 -4.35 11.37 0.44
C SER A 61 -4.08 12.78 -0.10
N ALA A 62 -3.94 12.94 -1.41
CA ALA A 62 -3.76 14.25 -2.05
C ALA A 62 -4.94 15.18 -1.81
N TYR A 63 -6.18 14.69 -1.95
CA TYR A 63 -7.39 15.48 -1.66
C TYR A 63 -7.39 16.02 -0.22
N PHE A 64 -7.12 15.16 0.77
CA PHE A 64 -7.12 15.60 2.18
C PHE A 64 -5.90 16.44 2.56
N VAL A 65 -4.75 16.23 1.93
CA VAL A 65 -3.59 17.11 2.09
C VAL A 65 -3.90 18.49 1.55
N ARG A 66 -4.46 18.59 0.34
CA ARG A 66 -4.88 19.87 -0.24
C ARG A 66 -5.89 20.57 0.65
N LYS A 67 -6.90 19.84 1.13
CA LYS A 67 -7.87 20.36 2.10
C LYS A 67 -7.21 20.91 3.36
N GLY A 68 -6.26 20.19 3.93
CA GLY A 68 -5.51 20.62 5.11
C GLY A 68 -4.71 21.90 4.86
N SER A 69 -4.06 22.01 3.69
CA SER A 69 -3.26 23.19 3.32
C SER A 69 -4.07 24.48 3.19
N PHE A 70 -5.36 24.40 2.87
CA PHE A 70 -6.26 25.57 2.89
C PHE A 70 -6.58 26.09 4.30
N HIS A 71 -6.48 25.23 5.32
CA HIS A 71 -6.76 25.59 6.71
C HIS A 71 -5.48 25.88 7.51
N GLN A 72 -4.34 25.36 7.06
CA GLN A 72 -3.04 25.51 7.72
C GLN A 72 -1.93 25.52 6.67
N GLU A 73 -1.19 26.63 6.55
CA GLU A 73 -0.14 26.81 5.53
C GLU A 73 0.91 25.69 5.54
N ASN A 74 1.43 25.33 6.72
CA ASN A 74 2.45 24.29 6.89
C ASN A 74 1.88 22.86 6.98
N TYR A 75 0.64 22.63 6.49
CA TYR A 75 0.00 21.31 6.61
C TYR A 75 0.75 20.24 5.80
N LEU A 76 1.18 20.57 4.58
CA LEU A 76 1.90 19.64 3.71
C LEU A 76 3.20 19.15 4.37
N GLU A 77 4.01 20.07 4.88
CA GLU A 77 5.28 19.76 5.55
C GLU A 77 5.04 18.92 6.80
N LYS A 78 4.01 19.26 7.59
CA LYS A 78 3.62 18.47 8.77
C LYS A 78 3.15 17.06 8.39
N TYR A 79 2.37 16.93 7.32
CA TYR A 79 1.89 15.66 6.80
C TYR A 79 3.05 14.79 6.32
N ILE A 80 3.93 15.33 5.46
CA ILE A 80 5.12 14.64 4.96
C ILE A 80 6.02 14.23 6.12
N LYS A 81 6.28 15.09 7.10
CA LYS A 81 7.10 14.75 8.28
C LYS A 81 6.49 13.61 9.10
N THR A 82 5.17 13.60 9.27
CA THR A 82 4.48 12.54 10.03
C THR A 82 4.48 11.21 9.27
N LEU A 83 4.23 11.27 7.96
CA LEU A 83 4.24 10.12 7.07
C LEU A 83 5.66 9.53 6.94
N GLY A 84 6.66 10.38 6.73
CA GLY A 84 8.07 10.01 6.65
C GLY A 84 8.59 9.39 7.95
N LYS A 85 8.20 9.89 9.12
CA LYS A 85 8.50 9.23 10.40
C LYS A 85 7.88 7.84 10.49
N THR A 86 6.62 7.70 10.09
CA THR A 86 5.94 6.39 10.10
C THR A 86 6.66 5.43 9.15
N TYR A 87 6.96 5.88 7.94
CA TYR A 87 7.70 5.12 6.94
C TYR A 87 9.07 4.69 7.42
N PHE A 88 9.84 5.58 8.04
CA PHE A 88 11.16 5.27 8.58
C PHE A 88 11.08 4.19 9.66
N ILE A 89 10.14 4.29 10.60
CA ILE A 89 9.95 3.26 11.65
C ILE A 89 9.63 1.90 11.02
N TRP A 90 8.70 1.84 10.07
CA TRP A 90 8.38 0.57 9.39
C TRP A 90 9.54 0.07 8.54
N SER A 91 10.28 0.96 7.91
CA SER A 91 11.48 0.61 7.15
C SER A 91 12.50 -0.09 8.03
N LEU A 92 12.71 0.39 9.26
CA LEU A 92 13.58 -0.26 10.26
C LEU A 92 13.08 -1.65 10.65
N ILE A 93 11.77 -1.82 10.85
CA ILE A 93 11.16 -3.12 11.17
C ILE A 93 11.41 -4.13 10.04
N PHE A 94 11.34 -3.68 8.79
CA PHE A 94 11.54 -4.53 7.61
C PHE A 94 13.00 -4.68 7.17
N ILE A 95 13.97 -4.04 7.84
CA ILE A 95 15.42 -4.18 7.51
C ILE A 95 15.85 -5.64 7.39
N PRO A 96 15.56 -6.54 8.37
CA PRO A 96 16.05 -7.91 8.30
C PRO A 96 15.57 -8.64 7.03
N LEU A 97 14.30 -8.44 6.65
CA LEU A 97 13.71 -9.02 5.45
C LEU A 97 14.29 -8.38 4.17
N GLY A 98 14.49 -7.06 4.17
CA GLY A 98 15.11 -6.37 3.04
C GLY A 98 16.56 -6.79 2.79
N ILE A 99 17.33 -7.02 3.85
CA ILE A 99 18.72 -7.52 3.74
C ILE A 99 18.73 -8.92 3.15
N LEU A 100 17.85 -9.81 3.61
CA LEU A 100 17.75 -11.16 3.06
C LEU A 100 17.45 -11.12 1.55
N TRP A 101 16.45 -10.34 1.16
CA TRP A 101 16.08 -10.18 -0.24
C TRP A 101 17.25 -9.69 -1.11
N ILE A 102 18.04 -8.72 -0.61
CA ILE A 102 19.23 -8.21 -1.32
C ILE A 102 20.28 -9.32 -1.52
N TYR A 103 20.53 -10.16 -0.50
CA TYR A 103 21.49 -11.25 -0.61
C TYR A 103 21.05 -12.30 -1.63
N GLU A 104 19.76 -12.64 -1.65
CA GLU A 104 19.20 -13.65 -2.54
C GLU A 104 19.12 -13.19 -4.00
N HIS A 105 18.78 -11.91 -4.24
CA HIS A 105 18.43 -11.43 -5.59
C HIS A 105 19.51 -10.56 -6.24
N LEU A 106 20.26 -9.78 -5.45
CA LEU A 106 21.23 -8.82 -5.99
C LEU A 106 22.69 -9.25 -5.77
N GLN A 107 22.93 -10.24 -4.92
CA GLN A 107 24.27 -10.76 -4.60
C GLN A 107 25.28 -9.65 -4.23
N LEU A 108 24.79 -8.55 -3.65
CA LEU A 108 25.61 -7.41 -3.24
C LEU A 108 26.37 -7.73 -1.95
N SER A 109 27.54 -7.12 -1.78
CA SER A 109 28.35 -7.27 -0.58
C SER A 109 28.95 -5.94 -0.10
N GLY A 110 29.32 -5.89 1.17
CA GLY A 110 30.00 -4.74 1.78
C GLY A 110 29.21 -3.43 1.66
N PHE A 111 29.88 -2.38 1.17
CA PHE A 111 29.30 -1.03 1.06
C PHE A 111 28.12 -0.95 0.07
N ALA A 112 28.06 -1.84 -0.92
CA ALA A 112 26.97 -1.84 -1.90
C ALA A 112 25.59 -2.12 -1.27
N ILE A 113 25.54 -2.90 -0.17
CA ILE A 113 24.30 -3.14 0.58
C ILE A 113 23.77 -1.85 1.20
N ILE A 114 24.67 -0.99 1.71
CA ILE A 114 24.29 0.31 2.28
C ILE A 114 23.71 1.21 1.20
N LEU A 115 24.33 1.24 0.01
CA LEU A 115 23.82 2.00 -1.13
C LEU A 115 22.46 1.48 -1.61
N ALA A 116 22.29 0.16 -1.71
CA ALA A 116 21.02 -0.46 -2.05
C ALA A 116 19.93 -0.12 -1.03
N PHE A 117 20.27 -0.05 0.27
CA PHE A 117 19.35 0.33 1.31
C PHE A 117 18.94 1.81 1.22
N ILE A 118 19.89 2.71 0.95
CA ILE A 118 19.60 4.13 0.73
C ILE A 118 18.71 4.31 -0.50
N PHE A 119 19.03 3.61 -1.58
CA PHE A 119 18.23 3.62 -2.81
C PHE A 119 16.82 3.08 -2.56
N GLY A 120 16.70 1.93 -1.89
CA GLY A 120 15.42 1.36 -1.48
C GLY A 120 14.63 2.34 -0.60
N LEU A 121 15.25 2.96 0.40
CA LEU A 121 14.58 3.91 1.28
C LEU A 121 14.03 5.12 0.52
N ILE A 122 14.71 5.59 -0.53
CA ILE A 122 14.30 6.78 -1.28
C ILE A 122 13.28 6.44 -2.39
N GLN A 123 13.42 5.28 -3.04
CA GLN A 123 12.73 5.00 -4.29
C GLN A 123 11.74 3.82 -4.20
N VAL A 124 12.22 2.62 -3.88
CA VAL A 124 11.47 1.36 -4.06
C VAL A 124 10.83 0.86 -2.75
N GLY A 125 11.09 1.52 -1.63
CA GLY A 125 10.79 0.99 -0.29
C GLY A 125 11.87 0.01 0.18
N THR A 126 12.04 -0.13 1.51
CA THR A 126 12.96 -1.13 2.09
C THR A 126 12.39 -2.55 2.06
N TYR A 127 11.13 -2.70 1.64
CA TYR A 127 10.47 -3.96 1.33
C TYR A 127 9.37 -3.73 0.29
N TYR A 128 8.95 -4.78 -0.42
CA TYR A 128 8.22 -4.68 -1.69
C TYR A 128 6.96 -3.81 -1.66
N HIS A 129 6.24 -3.76 -0.54
CA HIS A 129 4.98 -3.03 -0.41
C HIS A 129 5.19 -1.55 -0.06
N LEU A 130 6.34 -1.19 0.53
CA LEU A 130 6.55 0.12 1.14
C LEU A 130 6.74 1.26 0.13
N TRP A 131 7.01 0.95 -1.14
CA TRP A 131 7.28 1.90 -2.23
C TRP A 131 6.25 3.04 -2.35
N TYR A 132 4.99 2.78 -2.02
CA TYR A 132 3.91 3.77 -2.15
C TYR A 132 4.17 5.02 -1.31
N ILE A 133 4.82 4.89 -0.15
CA ILE A 133 5.04 6.02 0.76
C ILE A 133 6.06 7.03 0.22
N PRO A 134 7.31 6.64 -0.14
CA PRO A 134 8.25 7.57 -0.77
C PRO A 134 7.69 8.13 -2.08
N ALA A 135 6.98 7.32 -2.87
CA ALA A 135 6.31 7.78 -4.08
C ALA A 135 5.29 8.89 -3.77
N LEU A 136 4.39 8.68 -2.81
CA LEU A 136 3.40 9.69 -2.42
C LEU A 136 4.07 10.97 -1.87
N ILE A 137 5.08 10.84 -1.01
CA ILE A 137 5.80 12.00 -0.46
C ILE A 137 6.40 12.84 -1.58
N PHE A 138 7.09 12.20 -2.52
CA PHE A 138 7.66 12.85 -3.68
C PHE A 138 6.57 13.54 -4.52
N SER A 139 5.51 12.83 -4.88
CA SER A 139 4.43 13.38 -5.72
C SER A 139 3.71 14.55 -5.05
N LEU A 140 3.41 14.47 -3.76
CA LEU A 140 2.78 15.56 -3.01
C LEU A 140 3.64 16.82 -3.05
N TYR A 141 4.95 16.68 -2.79
CA TYR A 141 5.87 17.80 -2.83
C TYR A 141 6.02 18.36 -4.25
N PHE A 142 6.27 17.49 -5.23
CA PHE A 142 6.46 17.84 -6.63
C PHE A 142 5.25 18.59 -7.21
N ILE A 143 4.03 18.07 -7.00
CA ILE A 143 2.81 18.69 -7.51
C ILE A 143 2.51 20.01 -6.78
N ASP A 144 2.66 20.06 -5.44
CA ASP A 144 2.43 21.29 -4.68
C ASP A 144 3.35 22.44 -5.12
N LYS A 145 4.65 22.17 -5.31
CA LYS A 145 5.60 23.19 -5.78
C LYS A 145 5.37 23.54 -7.25
N SER A 146 5.13 22.56 -8.11
CA SER A 146 4.91 22.80 -9.55
C SER A 146 3.68 23.68 -9.80
N LEU A 147 2.57 23.44 -9.09
CA LEU A 147 1.33 24.21 -9.25
C LEU A 147 1.43 25.68 -8.81
N LYS A 148 2.56 26.11 -8.21
CA LYS A 148 2.85 27.54 -7.98
C LYS A 148 3.30 28.26 -9.24
N TYR A 149 3.81 27.52 -10.23
CA TYR A 149 4.41 28.06 -11.44
C TYR A 149 3.66 27.66 -12.71
N VAL A 150 2.96 26.53 -12.70
CA VAL A 150 2.21 26.03 -13.87
C VAL A 150 0.75 25.76 -13.55
N SER A 151 -0.10 25.83 -14.58
CA SER A 151 -1.53 25.54 -14.45
C SER A 151 -1.81 24.03 -14.30
N TYR A 152 -2.97 23.69 -13.74
CA TYR A 152 -3.47 22.31 -13.71
C TYR A 152 -3.46 21.64 -15.09
N LYS A 153 -3.81 22.37 -16.16
CA LYS A 153 -3.80 21.84 -17.53
C LYS A 153 -2.42 21.33 -17.92
N ILE A 154 -1.38 22.15 -17.70
CA ILE A 154 0.01 21.77 -17.97
C ILE A 154 0.42 20.57 -17.09
N MET A 155 0.06 20.62 -15.80
CA MET A 155 0.43 19.55 -14.87
C MET A 155 -0.23 18.21 -15.19
N PHE A 156 -1.48 18.20 -15.67
CA PHE A 156 -2.13 16.99 -16.17
C PHE A 156 -1.44 16.45 -17.42
N VAL A 157 -1.05 17.31 -18.37
CA VAL A 157 -0.31 16.89 -19.58
C VAL A 157 1.02 16.23 -19.17
N ILE A 158 1.84 16.92 -18.37
CA ILE A 158 3.13 16.39 -17.91
C ILE A 158 2.94 15.07 -17.16
N SER A 159 2.01 15.02 -16.20
CA SER A 159 1.78 13.79 -15.41
C SER A 159 1.24 12.64 -16.25
N THR A 160 0.46 12.92 -17.29
CA THR A 160 -0.04 11.88 -18.22
C THR A 160 1.11 11.33 -19.07
N LEU A 161 1.98 12.19 -19.60
CA LEU A 161 3.15 11.74 -20.36
C LEU A 161 4.10 10.89 -19.50
N LEU A 162 4.33 11.30 -18.24
CA LEU A 162 5.12 10.53 -17.29
C LEU A 162 4.47 9.18 -16.95
N PHE A 163 3.14 9.15 -16.76
CA PHE A 163 2.42 7.91 -16.51
C PHE A 163 2.43 6.97 -17.72
N VAL A 164 2.26 7.48 -18.93
CA VAL A 164 2.35 6.69 -20.17
C VAL A 164 3.75 6.12 -20.34
N PHE A 165 4.81 6.92 -20.11
CA PHE A 165 6.18 6.41 -20.11
C PHE A 165 6.41 5.32 -19.05
N GLY A 166 5.93 5.54 -17.82
CA GLY A 166 6.00 4.53 -16.76
C GLY A 166 5.22 3.26 -17.10
N SER A 167 4.10 3.40 -17.83
CA SER A 167 3.24 2.28 -18.22
C SER A 167 3.88 1.32 -19.21
N LEU A 168 4.97 1.71 -19.87
CA LEU A 168 5.75 0.80 -20.70
C LEU A 168 6.22 -0.46 -19.95
N GLU A 169 6.30 -0.44 -18.60
CA GLU A 169 6.56 -1.63 -17.77
C GLU A 169 5.43 -2.68 -17.92
N THR A 170 4.17 -2.22 -17.94
CA THR A 170 2.98 -3.07 -18.13
C THR A 170 2.66 -3.35 -19.59
N TYR A 171 3.11 -2.50 -20.50
CA TYR A 171 2.89 -2.63 -21.94
C TYR A 171 4.13 -3.12 -22.70
N TYR A 172 5.09 -3.70 -21.99
CA TYR A 172 6.43 -3.98 -22.50
C TYR A 172 6.44 -4.83 -23.78
N GLY A 173 5.57 -5.85 -23.87
CA GLY A 173 5.46 -6.73 -25.04
C GLY A 173 5.04 -6.00 -26.34
N PHE A 174 4.55 -4.76 -26.26
CA PHE A 174 4.23 -3.94 -27.43
C PHE A 174 5.37 -3.03 -27.87
N LEU A 175 6.46 -2.94 -27.11
CA LEU A 175 7.61 -2.13 -27.48
C LEU A 175 8.33 -2.77 -28.68
N PRO A 176 8.39 -2.09 -29.85
CA PRO A 176 9.21 -2.56 -30.94
C PRO A 176 10.68 -2.49 -30.54
N GLN A 177 11.49 -3.37 -31.12
CA GLN A 177 12.94 -3.32 -30.95
C GLN A 177 13.49 -1.98 -31.46
N GLY A 178 14.49 -1.43 -30.77
CA GLY A 178 15.15 -0.18 -31.11
C GLY A 178 15.26 0.78 -29.92
N VAL A 179 15.63 2.03 -30.23
CA VAL A 179 16.09 3.04 -29.25
C VAL A 179 15.13 3.21 -28.07
N LEU A 180 13.80 3.18 -28.29
CA LEU A 180 12.82 3.33 -27.21
C LEU A 180 12.89 2.16 -26.22
N LYS A 181 12.94 0.92 -26.72
CA LYS A 181 13.01 -0.27 -25.87
C LYS A 181 14.35 -0.34 -25.15
N ASP A 182 15.45 -0.08 -25.84
CA ASP A 182 16.80 -0.06 -25.24
C ASP A 182 16.91 1.01 -24.13
N THR A 183 16.34 2.20 -24.37
CA THR A 183 16.29 3.27 -23.37
C THR A 183 15.43 2.87 -22.17
N PHE A 184 14.30 2.21 -22.42
CA PHE A 184 13.42 1.75 -21.36
C PHE A 184 14.07 0.63 -20.52
N ASP A 185 14.76 -0.31 -21.16
CA ASP A 185 15.52 -1.37 -20.48
C ASP A 185 16.63 -0.78 -19.61
N ALA A 186 17.34 0.25 -20.09
CA ALA A 186 18.32 0.98 -19.28
C ALA A 186 17.67 1.67 -18.05
N VAL A 187 16.47 2.23 -18.21
CA VAL A 187 15.71 2.79 -17.08
C VAL A 187 15.34 1.72 -16.06
N ILE A 188 14.81 0.57 -16.51
CA ILE A 188 14.46 -0.55 -15.61
C ILE A 188 15.71 -1.10 -14.92
N HIS A 189 16.84 -1.21 -15.61
CA HIS A 189 18.09 -1.69 -15.01
C HIS A 189 18.60 -0.76 -13.89
N VAL A 190 18.44 0.57 -14.04
CA VAL A 190 18.89 1.54 -13.03
C VAL A 190 17.89 1.70 -11.89
N PHE A 191 16.59 1.76 -12.21
CA PHE A 191 15.54 2.08 -11.25
C PHE A 191 14.83 0.86 -10.67
N PHE A 192 15.11 -0.35 -11.19
CA PHE A 192 14.43 -1.63 -10.91
C PHE A 192 12.95 -1.68 -11.31
N THR A 193 12.26 -0.54 -11.30
CA THR A 193 10.83 -0.43 -11.61
C THR A 193 10.47 1.01 -11.99
N THR A 194 9.36 1.17 -12.71
CA THR A 194 8.77 2.49 -12.96
C THR A 194 7.82 2.96 -11.85
N ARG A 195 7.58 2.16 -10.80
CA ARG A 195 6.78 2.50 -9.61
C ARG A 195 7.40 3.61 -8.76
N THR A 196 7.34 4.84 -9.25
CA THR A 196 7.99 6.01 -8.65
C THR A 196 6.98 7.13 -8.39
N GLY A 197 7.32 8.06 -7.49
CA GLY A 197 6.50 9.24 -7.27
C GLY A 197 6.33 10.08 -8.54
N LEU A 198 7.38 10.19 -9.35
CA LEU A 198 7.33 10.98 -10.58
C LEU A 198 6.44 10.33 -11.65
N LEU A 199 6.69 9.05 -11.98
CA LEU A 199 6.01 8.36 -13.08
C LEU A 199 4.61 7.87 -12.70
N PHE A 200 4.44 7.32 -11.50
CA PHE A 200 3.16 6.76 -11.06
C PHE A 200 2.33 7.77 -10.26
N GLY A 201 2.91 8.34 -9.19
CA GLY A 201 2.13 9.08 -8.20
C GLY A 201 1.64 10.45 -8.67
N SER A 202 2.38 11.14 -9.54
CA SER A 202 2.10 12.51 -9.98
C SER A 202 0.68 12.68 -10.53
N ILE A 203 0.22 11.78 -11.41
CA ILE A 203 -1.11 11.89 -12.04
C ILE A 203 -2.25 11.73 -11.03
N PHE A 204 -2.10 10.86 -10.04
CA PHE A 204 -3.10 10.65 -9.00
C PHE A 204 -3.10 11.76 -7.95
N VAL A 205 -1.93 12.34 -7.65
CA VAL A 205 -1.83 13.49 -6.74
C VAL A 205 -2.45 14.74 -7.36
N VAL A 206 -2.10 15.09 -8.61
CA VAL A 206 -2.72 16.24 -9.29
C VAL A 206 -4.23 16.06 -9.43
N THR A 207 -4.68 14.82 -9.65
CA THR A 207 -6.11 14.46 -9.64
C THR A 207 -6.78 14.78 -8.30
N GLY A 208 -6.20 14.35 -7.17
CA GLY A 208 -6.75 14.63 -5.84
C GLY A 208 -6.79 16.12 -5.50
N TYR A 209 -5.75 16.88 -5.87
CA TYR A 209 -5.69 18.33 -5.69
C TYR A 209 -6.76 19.03 -6.54
N PHE A 210 -6.88 18.64 -7.82
CA PHE A 210 -7.86 19.20 -8.74
C PHE A 210 -9.30 18.97 -8.26
N ILE A 211 -9.62 17.75 -7.78
CA ILE A 211 -10.94 17.44 -7.23
C ILE A 211 -11.28 18.35 -6.04
N TYR A 212 -10.30 18.66 -5.18
CA TYR A 212 -10.52 19.56 -4.05
C TYR A 212 -10.70 21.03 -4.49
N ASP A 213 -9.85 21.53 -5.38
CA ASP A 213 -9.85 22.95 -5.77
C ASP A 213 -11.05 23.32 -6.67
N TYR A 214 -11.57 22.38 -7.46
CA TYR A 214 -12.64 22.62 -8.46
C TYR A 214 -13.99 22.01 -8.08
N GLN A 215 -14.28 21.78 -6.80
CA GLN A 215 -15.53 21.15 -6.33
C GLN A 215 -16.80 21.81 -6.89
N LYS A 216 -16.82 23.15 -7.00
CA LYS A 216 -17.98 23.90 -7.50
C LYS A 216 -18.23 23.59 -8.98
N GLN A 217 -17.19 23.59 -9.80
CA GLN A 217 -17.28 23.29 -11.23
C GLN A 217 -17.68 21.83 -11.46
N LEU A 218 -17.13 20.92 -10.65
CA LEU A 218 -17.41 19.48 -10.72
C LEU A 218 -18.83 19.10 -10.28
N SER A 219 -19.53 19.96 -9.54
CA SER A 219 -20.92 19.72 -9.11
C SER A 219 -21.88 19.43 -10.27
N SER A 220 -21.66 20.08 -11.43
CA SER A 220 -22.45 19.88 -12.64
C SER A 220 -22.29 18.49 -13.28
N LEU A 221 -21.14 17.84 -13.04
CA LEU A 221 -20.81 16.52 -13.58
C LEU A 221 -21.37 15.38 -12.73
N LEU A 222 -21.78 15.63 -11.48
CA LEU A 222 -22.12 14.57 -10.51
C LEU A 222 -23.25 13.64 -10.97
N LYS A 223 -24.19 14.15 -11.78
CA LYS A 223 -25.26 13.30 -12.37
C LYS A 223 -24.73 12.21 -13.32
N TYR A 224 -23.57 12.43 -13.94
CA TYR A 224 -22.96 11.48 -14.88
C TYR A 224 -21.86 10.63 -14.25
N VAL A 225 -21.39 10.99 -13.06
CA VAL A 225 -20.27 10.34 -12.37
C VAL A 225 -20.48 8.82 -12.18
N PRO A 226 -21.66 8.31 -11.77
CA PRO A 226 -21.87 6.86 -11.68
C PRO A 226 -21.68 6.15 -13.03
N SER A 227 -22.29 6.68 -14.10
CA SER A 227 -22.20 6.11 -15.45
C SER A 227 -20.77 6.12 -15.98
N PHE A 228 -20.04 7.22 -15.82
CA PHE A 228 -18.64 7.29 -16.21
C PHE A 228 -17.74 6.37 -15.38
N THR A 229 -18.04 6.18 -14.08
CA THR A 229 -17.29 5.23 -13.26
C THR A 229 -17.48 3.80 -13.75
N VAL A 230 -18.73 3.40 -14.05
CA VAL A 230 -19.04 2.07 -14.59
C VAL A 230 -18.38 1.88 -15.96
N LEU A 231 -18.45 2.88 -16.85
CA LEU A 231 -17.80 2.84 -18.15
C LEU A 231 -16.29 2.68 -18.03
N CYS A 232 -15.63 3.52 -17.22
CA CYS A 232 -14.17 3.43 -17.02
C CYS A 232 -13.77 2.12 -16.34
N GLY A 233 -14.61 1.59 -15.44
CA GLY A 233 -14.38 0.29 -14.81
C GLY A 233 -14.51 -0.87 -15.79
N ALA A 234 -15.50 -0.84 -16.69
CA ALA A 234 -15.64 -1.83 -17.74
C ALA A 234 -14.46 -1.79 -18.72
N LEU A 235 -14.02 -0.59 -19.10
CA LEU A 235 -12.84 -0.40 -19.94
C LEU A 235 -11.54 -0.82 -19.25
N LEU A 236 -11.40 -0.60 -17.93
CA LEU A 236 -10.27 -1.11 -17.14
C LEU A 236 -10.23 -2.64 -17.14
N VAL A 237 -11.40 -3.28 -17.01
CA VAL A 237 -11.51 -4.74 -17.11
C VAL A 237 -11.17 -5.22 -18.52
N ALA A 238 -11.65 -4.53 -19.56
CA ALA A 238 -11.32 -4.85 -20.96
C ALA A 238 -9.82 -4.69 -21.25
N GLU A 239 -9.19 -3.62 -20.76
CA GLU A 239 -7.74 -3.39 -20.83
C GLU A 239 -6.97 -4.53 -20.15
N GLY A 240 -7.40 -4.95 -18.96
CA GLY A 240 -6.82 -6.09 -18.27
C GLY A 240 -6.93 -7.40 -19.06
N PHE A 241 -8.10 -7.73 -19.59
CA PHE A 241 -8.30 -8.91 -20.43
C PHE A 241 -7.45 -8.86 -21.70
N PHE A 242 -7.39 -7.70 -22.34
CA PHE A 242 -6.52 -7.50 -23.50
C PHE A 242 -5.07 -7.80 -23.12
N LEU A 243 -4.59 -7.27 -22.00
CA LEU A 243 -3.22 -7.46 -21.57
C LEU A 243 -2.88 -8.89 -21.17
N TYR A 244 -3.83 -9.70 -20.67
CA TYR A 244 -3.60 -11.03 -20.07
C TYR A 244 -2.59 -11.91 -20.83
N ASN A 245 -2.71 -12.00 -22.16
CA ASN A 245 -1.90 -12.89 -23.00
C ASN A 245 -0.61 -12.26 -23.56
N PHE A 246 -0.28 -11.01 -23.22
CA PHE A 246 0.92 -10.33 -23.71
C PHE A 246 2.06 -10.37 -22.70
N GLU A 247 3.29 -10.24 -23.19
CA GLU A 247 4.47 -10.10 -22.36
C GLU A 247 4.48 -8.76 -21.62
N ARG A 248 4.85 -8.78 -20.34
CA ARG A 248 4.88 -7.62 -19.44
C ARG A 248 6.03 -7.81 -18.46
N LEU A 249 6.64 -6.72 -18.01
CA LEU A 249 7.63 -6.79 -16.91
C LEU A 249 6.93 -6.82 -15.54
N ASP A 250 5.92 -5.97 -15.35
CA ASP A 250 5.08 -5.93 -14.14
C ASP A 250 3.71 -5.29 -14.48
N MET A 251 2.70 -5.48 -13.65
CA MET A 251 1.32 -5.01 -13.88
C MET A 251 0.89 -3.94 -12.88
N ASN A 252 1.60 -2.81 -12.89
CA ASN A 252 1.33 -1.68 -12.01
C ASN A 252 0.52 -0.57 -12.69
N PHE A 253 0.67 -0.42 -14.01
CA PHE A 253 0.12 0.70 -14.76
C PHE A 253 -0.95 0.24 -15.73
N LEU A 254 -2.19 0.60 -15.44
CA LEU A 254 -3.30 0.49 -16.38
C LEU A 254 -3.77 1.91 -16.71
N LEU A 255 -3.85 2.23 -17.99
CA LEU A 255 -4.23 3.55 -18.49
C LEU A 255 -5.63 3.93 -18.01
N MET A 256 -6.57 2.98 -17.97
CA MET A 256 -7.93 3.24 -17.49
C MET A 256 -8.02 3.44 -15.97
N LEU A 257 -6.97 3.14 -15.19
CA LEU A 257 -6.95 3.50 -13.76
C LEU A 257 -7.01 5.01 -13.57
N VAL A 258 -6.46 5.81 -14.49
CA VAL A 258 -6.45 7.28 -14.37
C VAL A 258 -7.88 7.85 -14.40
N PRO A 259 -8.67 7.69 -15.49
CA PRO A 259 -10.04 8.18 -15.52
C PRO A 259 -10.94 7.46 -14.51
N PHE A 260 -10.75 6.15 -14.29
CA PHE A 260 -11.50 5.42 -13.27
C PHE A 260 -11.31 6.03 -11.88
N SER A 261 -10.07 6.31 -11.46
CA SER A 261 -9.77 6.86 -10.13
C SER A 261 -10.39 8.25 -9.94
N PHE A 262 -10.41 9.08 -11.00
CA PHE A 262 -11.07 10.38 -10.96
C PHE A 262 -12.59 10.25 -10.71
N PHE A 263 -13.29 9.48 -11.54
CA PHE A 263 -14.74 9.34 -11.41
C PHE A 263 -15.14 8.54 -10.17
N PHE A 264 -14.42 7.48 -9.85
CA PHE A 264 -14.67 6.67 -8.66
C PHE A 264 -14.54 7.51 -7.39
N PHE A 265 -13.47 8.30 -7.25
CA PHE A 265 -13.32 9.15 -6.07
C PHE A 265 -14.42 10.22 -5.96
N LEU A 266 -14.81 10.84 -7.09
CA LEU A 266 -15.95 11.76 -7.12
C LEU A 266 -17.26 11.07 -6.73
N TRP A 267 -17.47 9.83 -7.19
CA TRP A 267 -18.67 9.08 -6.85
C TRP A 267 -18.73 8.81 -5.36
N ILE A 268 -17.61 8.39 -4.75
CA ILE A 268 -17.53 8.16 -3.31
C ILE A 268 -17.82 9.44 -2.51
N LEU A 269 -17.26 10.59 -2.92
CA LEU A 269 -17.49 11.86 -2.26
C LEU A 269 -18.94 12.37 -2.36
N SER A 270 -19.61 12.06 -3.48
CA SER A 270 -20.99 12.49 -3.78
C SER A 270 -22.04 11.42 -3.47
N PHE A 271 -21.63 10.27 -2.92
CA PHE A 271 -22.52 9.14 -2.70
C PHE A 271 -23.68 9.54 -1.77
N PRO A 272 -24.94 9.32 -2.18
CA PRO A 272 -26.10 9.91 -1.50
C PRO A 272 -26.35 9.35 -0.11
N LYS A 273 -25.83 8.16 0.21
CA LYS A 273 -25.98 7.55 1.53
C LYS A 273 -24.80 7.93 2.42
N GLU A 274 -25.08 8.63 3.51
CA GLU A 274 -24.09 8.90 4.53
C GLU A 274 -23.88 7.68 5.44
N VAL A 275 -22.62 7.40 5.75
CA VAL A 275 -22.25 6.40 6.75
C VAL A 275 -22.55 6.97 8.14
N LYS A 276 -23.53 6.40 8.84
CA LYS A 276 -23.98 6.92 10.15
C LYS A 276 -23.01 6.58 11.29
N VAL A 277 -22.26 5.49 11.17
CA VAL A 277 -21.30 5.03 12.19
C VAL A 277 -20.02 5.88 12.23
N ASP A 278 -19.27 5.80 13.33
CA ASP A 278 -17.93 6.38 13.42
C ASP A 278 -16.93 5.53 12.62
N THR A 279 -16.21 6.18 11.70
CA THR A 279 -15.24 5.54 10.79
C THR A 279 -13.79 5.74 11.22
N ARG A 280 -13.53 6.37 12.37
CA ARG A 280 -12.15 6.59 12.86
C ARG A 280 -11.36 5.29 12.97
N LYS A 281 -11.95 4.25 13.57
CA LYS A 281 -11.29 2.95 13.77
C LYS A 281 -10.95 2.28 12.43
N ILE A 282 -11.86 2.27 11.46
CA ILE A 282 -11.59 1.65 10.15
C ILE A 282 -10.55 2.44 9.34
N ARG A 283 -10.51 3.77 9.49
CA ARG A 283 -9.45 4.60 8.91
C ARG A 283 -8.09 4.23 9.50
N GLU A 284 -7.98 4.06 10.81
CA GLU A 284 -6.75 3.60 11.46
C GLU A 284 -6.38 2.18 11.05
N LEU A 285 -7.35 1.26 10.97
CA LEU A 285 -7.13 -0.09 10.47
C LEU A 285 -6.58 -0.09 9.05
N SER A 286 -7.13 0.73 8.14
CA SER A 286 -6.63 0.80 6.75
C SER A 286 -5.14 1.12 6.66
N LYS A 287 -4.64 1.98 7.55
CA LYS A 287 -3.21 2.32 7.65
C LYS A 287 -2.39 1.11 8.11
N TYR A 288 -2.81 0.41 9.17
CA TYR A 288 -2.03 -0.70 9.71
C TYR A 288 -2.13 -1.96 8.88
N TYR A 289 -3.25 -2.18 8.16
CA TYR A 289 -3.37 -3.24 7.16
C TYR A 289 -2.28 -3.12 6.10
N TYR A 290 -2.08 -1.90 5.58
CA TYR A 290 -1.01 -1.65 4.63
C TYR A 290 0.37 -2.00 5.19
N PHE A 291 0.68 -1.69 6.45
CA PHE A 291 2.04 -1.93 6.97
C PHE A 291 2.28 -3.37 7.43
N ILE A 292 1.29 -4.04 8.00
CA ILE A 292 1.51 -5.33 8.69
C ILE A 292 1.19 -6.56 7.84
N HIS A 293 0.44 -6.39 6.74
CA HIS A 293 0.04 -7.54 5.92
C HIS A 293 1.18 -8.42 5.43
N PRO A 294 2.39 -7.93 5.07
CA PRO A 294 3.45 -8.81 4.59
C PRO A 294 3.92 -9.78 5.67
N VAL A 295 4.01 -9.32 6.93
CA VAL A 295 4.31 -10.19 8.08
C VAL A 295 3.26 -11.28 8.22
N CYS A 296 1.98 -10.94 8.00
CA CYS A 296 0.88 -11.88 8.09
C CYS A 296 0.88 -12.89 6.93
N ILE A 297 1.23 -12.45 5.71
CA ILE A 297 1.40 -13.33 4.55
C ILE A 297 2.51 -14.32 4.82
N LEU A 298 3.71 -13.84 5.19
CA LEU A 298 4.85 -14.70 5.49
C LEU A 298 4.52 -15.72 6.58
N LEU A 299 3.87 -15.31 7.66
CA LEU A 299 3.54 -16.26 8.73
C LEU A 299 2.48 -17.29 8.37
N ILE A 300 1.55 -17.00 7.46
CA ILE A 300 0.51 -17.97 7.09
C ILE A 300 1.01 -18.85 5.94
N GLU A 301 1.46 -18.24 4.85
CA GLU A 301 1.85 -18.96 3.62
C GLU A 301 3.18 -19.70 3.81
N GLU A 302 4.23 -19.06 4.36
CA GLU A 302 5.53 -19.74 4.59
C GLU A 302 5.42 -20.83 5.65
N MET A 303 4.63 -20.63 6.72
CA MET A 303 4.38 -21.73 7.67
C MET A 303 3.61 -22.87 6.99
N GLY A 304 2.69 -22.55 6.07
CA GLY A 304 2.04 -23.54 5.22
C GLY A 304 3.04 -24.36 4.41
N GLU A 305 4.04 -23.71 3.83
CA GLU A 305 5.13 -24.38 3.09
C GLU A 305 6.00 -25.26 4.00
N VAL A 306 6.49 -24.69 5.10
CA VAL A 306 7.34 -25.38 6.09
C VAL A 306 6.68 -26.66 6.61
N PHE A 307 5.41 -26.57 7.03
CA PHE A 307 4.68 -27.70 7.60
C PHE A 307 3.96 -28.54 6.56
N LYS A 308 4.08 -28.21 5.26
CA LYS A 308 3.35 -28.87 4.15
C LYS A 308 1.84 -28.89 4.35
N VAL A 309 1.30 -27.81 4.90
CA VAL A 309 -0.13 -27.61 5.16
C VAL A 309 -0.73 -26.83 4.00
N VAL A 310 -1.17 -27.56 2.97
CA VAL A 310 -1.68 -27.01 1.69
C VAL A 310 -2.73 -25.91 1.86
N ILE A 311 -3.62 -26.04 2.86
CA ILE A 311 -4.69 -25.08 3.14
C ILE A 311 -4.18 -23.69 3.59
N LEU A 312 -2.93 -23.60 4.03
CA LEU A 312 -2.26 -22.36 4.44
C LEU A 312 -1.37 -21.77 3.34
N GLN A 313 -0.85 -22.62 2.44
CA GLN A 313 0.05 -22.20 1.35
C GLN A 313 -0.63 -21.25 0.35
N SER A 314 -1.90 -21.51 0.04
CA SER A 314 -2.65 -20.72 -0.93
C SER A 314 -4.17 -20.87 -0.75
N GLY A 315 -4.94 -20.16 -1.56
CA GLY A 315 -6.39 -20.29 -1.62
C GLY A 315 -7.15 -19.33 -0.70
N VAL A 316 -8.48 -19.40 -0.78
CA VAL A 316 -9.40 -18.53 -0.02
C VAL A 316 -9.19 -18.65 1.49
N ILE A 317 -8.90 -19.85 2.01
CA ILE A 317 -8.75 -20.07 3.46
C ILE A 317 -7.49 -19.37 3.98
N SER A 318 -6.36 -19.55 3.29
CA SER A 318 -5.13 -18.80 3.59
C SER A 318 -5.36 -17.29 3.56
N TYR A 319 -5.99 -16.78 2.50
CA TYR A 319 -6.32 -15.35 2.39
C TYR A 319 -7.17 -14.82 3.54
N VAL A 320 -8.21 -15.55 3.96
CA VAL A 320 -9.06 -15.17 5.09
C VAL A 320 -8.26 -15.16 6.40
N LEU A 321 -7.40 -16.15 6.64
CA LEU A 321 -6.55 -16.20 7.82
C LEU A 321 -5.58 -15.01 7.87
N ILE A 322 -5.00 -14.63 6.72
CA ILE A 322 -4.13 -13.45 6.60
C ILE A 322 -4.89 -12.18 6.95
N ILE A 323 -6.13 -12.01 6.45
CA ILE A 323 -6.97 -10.86 6.82
C ILE A 323 -7.26 -10.84 8.32
N LEU A 324 -7.63 -11.98 8.91
CA LEU A 324 -7.96 -12.09 10.34
C LEU A 324 -6.75 -11.77 11.22
N LEU A 325 -5.58 -12.32 10.89
CA LEU A 325 -4.33 -12.02 11.59
C LEU A 325 -3.96 -10.55 11.44
N THR A 326 -4.04 -10.00 10.23
CA THR A 326 -3.81 -8.57 9.94
C THR A 326 -4.74 -7.70 10.77
N HIS A 327 -6.04 -8.05 10.86
CA HIS A 327 -7.03 -7.33 11.65
C HIS A 327 -6.68 -7.32 13.14
N PHE A 328 -6.35 -8.50 13.67
CA PHE A 328 -6.01 -8.70 15.07
C PHE A 328 -4.79 -7.88 15.48
N LEU A 329 -3.68 -8.00 14.73
CA LEU A 329 -2.45 -7.27 15.04
C LEU A 329 -2.61 -5.76 14.84
N SER A 330 -3.32 -5.34 13.79
CA SER A 330 -3.62 -3.92 13.56
C SER A 330 -4.42 -3.32 14.72
N THR A 331 -5.41 -4.05 15.24
CA THR A 331 -6.19 -3.61 16.40
C THR A 331 -5.30 -3.47 17.64
N ILE A 332 -4.37 -4.40 17.87
CA ILE A 332 -3.41 -4.31 18.98
C ILE A 332 -2.54 -3.06 18.85
N ILE A 333 -1.98 -2.79 17.66
CA ILE A 333 -1.15 -1.59 17.43
C ILE A 333 -1.95 -0.31 17.70
N ILE A 334 -3.21 -0.23 17.24
CA ILE A 334 -4.07 0.93 17.47
C ILE A 334 -4.31 1.13 18.97
N GLU A 335 -4.62 0.08 19.73
CA GLU A 335 -4.81 0.20 21.18
C GLU A 335 -3.53 0.64 21.90
N LEU A 336 -2.37 0.16 21.48
CA LEU A 336 -1.07 0.55 22.02
C LEU A 336 -0.72 2.03 21.76
N GLN A 337 -1.23 2.60 20.68
CA GLN A 337 -0.98 4.01 20.32
C GLN A 337 -1.81 5.01 21.13
N LYS A 338 -2.87 4.57 21.81
CA LYS A 338 -3.71 5.46 22.63
C LYS A 338 -3.03 5.96 23.90
N LYS A 339 -1.87 5.40 24.28
CA LYS A 339 -1.12 5.80 25.48
C LYS A 339 0.35 6.03 25.14
N SER A 340 1.05 6.70 26.05
CA SER A 340 2.48 6.95 25.91
C SER A 340 3.29 5.65 25.91
N TRP A 341 4.27 5.60 25.02
CA TRP A 341 5.19 4.48 24.91
C TRP A 341 6.16 4.47 26.08
N LYS A 342 6.37 3.30 26.68
CA LYS A 342 7.41 3.09 27.69
C LYS A 342 8.58 2.38 27.04
N TYR A 343 9.66 3.11 26.78
CA TYR A 343 10.83 2.58 26.08
C TYR A 343 11.42 1.33 26.76
N SER A 344 11.47 1.30 28.09
CA SER A 344 11.92 0.13 28.84
C SER A 344 11.09 -1.12 28.53
N TRP A 345 9.77 -0.98 28.38
CA TRP A 345 8.88 -2.09 28.06
C TRP A 345 9.01 -2.54 26.62
N ILE A 346 9.27 -1.61 25.69
CA ILE A 346 9.55 -1.96 24.29
C ILE A 346 10.84 -2.79 24.22
N LEU A 347 11.90 -2.38 24.93
CA LEU A 347 13.15 -3.13 24.98
C LEU A 347 12.98 -4.51 25.63
N SER A 348 12.29 -4.60 26.77
CA SER A 348 12.02 -5.88 27.43
C SER A 348 11.18 -6.80 26.54
N ALA A 349 10.14 -6.28 25.88
CA ALA A 349 9.32 -7.06 24.97
C ALA A 349 10.09 -7.49 23.71
N SER A 350 10.98 -6.64 23.21
CA SER A 350 11.90 -6.98 22.11
C SER A 350 12.79 -8.16 22.49
N PHE A 351 13.46 -8.09 23.63
CA PHE A 351 14.34 -9.15 24.13
C PHE A 351 13.59 -10.46 24.40
N LEU A 352 12.46 -10.39 25.11
CA LEU A 352 11.64 -11.58 25.38
C LEU A 352 11.06 -12.19 24.10
N GLY A 353 10.67 -11.36 23.13
CA GLY A 353 10.20 -11.84 21.82
C GLY A 353 11.32 -12.54 21.02
N MET A 354 12.56 -12.06 21.13
CA MET A 354 13.71 -12.73 20.54
C MET A 354 13.92 -14.11 21.18
N LEU A 355 13.81 -14.24 22.51
CA LEU A 355 13.90 -15.54 23.19
C LEU A 355 12.82 -16.52 22.71
N VAL A 356 11.56 -16.06 22.58
CA VAL A 356 10.47 -16.88 22.03
C VAL A 356 10.79 -17.34 20.62
N THR A 357 11.33 -16.46 19.78
CA THR A 357 11.71 -16.77 18.40
C THR A 357 12.79 -17.84 18.35
N VAL A 358 13.86 -17.69 19.14
CA VAL A 358 14.93 -18.69 19.25
C VAL A 358 14.40 -20.04 19.73
N MET A 359 13.47 -20.05 20.69
CA MET A 359 12.85 -21.31 21.14
C MET A 359 12.05 -21.99 20.02
N VAL A 360 11.29 -21.23 19.24
CA VAL A 360 10.54 -21.77 18.09
C VAL A 360 11.50 -22.30 17.02
N GLU A 361 12.58 -21.58 16.72
CA GLU A 361 13.60 -22.04 15.78
C GLU A 361 14.31 -23.33 16.24
N ILE A 362 14.62 -23.44 17.54
CA ILE A 362 15.18 -24.66 18.12
C ILE A 362 14.19 -25.82 17.98
N LEU A 363 12.89 -25.60 18.22
CA LEU A 363 11.88 -26.62 18.01
C LEU A 363 11.85 -27.06 16.55
N PHE A 364 11.84 -26.12 15.60
CA PHE A 364 11.93 -26.45 14.18
C PHE A 364 13.20 -27.28 13.91
N PHE A 365 14.33 -26.95 14.58
CA PHE A 365 15.62 -27.63 14.44
C PHE A 365 15.51 -29.09 14.81
N LEU A 366 14.94 -29.34 15.98
CA LEU A 366 14.75 -30.66 16.55
C LEU A 366 13.79 -31.52 15.73
N PHE A 367 12.72 -30.92 15.19
CA PHE A 367 11.70 -31.64 14.40
C PHE A 367 12.05 -31.78 12.90
N LYS A 368 13.23 -31.31 12.46
CA LYS A 368 13.71 -31.42 11.06
C LYS A 368 12.70 -30.92 10.02
N VAL A 369 11.94 -29.86 10.34
CA VAL A 369 10.82 -29.37 9.52
C VAL A 369 11.27 -28.58 8.25
N TYR A 370 12.48 -28.79 7.70
CA TYR A 370 13.09 -27.77 6.82
C TYR A 370 13.20 -28.07 5.34
N SER A 371 12.81 -27.08 4.53
CA SER A 371 13.65 -26.50 3.47
C SER A 371 14.45 -25.30 4.03
N ILE A 372 15.59 -24.94 3.42
CA ILE A 372 16.53 -23.91 3.92
C ILE A 372 15.96 -22.48 3.78
N GLU A 373 15.19 -22.20 2.73
CA GLU A 373 14.72 -20.86 2.35
C GLU A 373 13.63 -20.32 3.30
N ALA A 374 12.62 -21.12 3.63
CA ALA A 374 11.54 -20.71 4.54
C ALA A 374 12.02 -20.39 5.98
N LYS A 375 13.27 -20.75 6.30
CA LYS A 375 13.88 -20.61 7.62
C LYS A 375 14.26 -19.16 7.95
N VAL A 376 14.58 -18.33 6.97
CA VAL A 376 15.21 -17.03 7.21
C VAL A 376 14.20 -15.87 7.28
N GLU A 377 13.07 -15.96 6.57
CA GLU A 377 12.03 -14.93 6.56
C GLU A 377 11.06 -15.00 7.76
N ILE A 378 10.82 -16.20 8.28
CA ILE A 378 9.87 -16.41 9.39
C ILE A 378 10.42 -15.82 10.69
N ALA A 379 11.73 -15.87 10.91
CA ALA A 379 12.36 -15.45 12.15
C ALA A 379 12.14 -13.97 12.50
N PRO A 380 12.43 -12.99 11.60
CA PRO A 380 12.07 -11.59 11.85
C PRO A 380 10.58 -11.36 12.11
N CYS A 381 9.70 -12.11 11.44
CA CYS A 381 8.26 -12.02 11.62
C CYS A 381 7.80 -12.52 12.99
N LEU A 382 8.31 -13.68 13.42
CA LEU A 382 8.06 -14.24 14.76
C LEU A 382 8.57 -13.32 15.86
N TRP A 383 9.76 -12.74 15.66
CA TRP A 383 10.31 -11.77 16.61
C TRP A 383 9.40 -10.57 16.75
N PHE A 384 9.02 -9.95 15.64
CA PHE A 384 8.13 -8.81 15.63
C PHE A 384 6.79 -9.09 16.32
N ILE A 385 6.10 -10.19 15.98
CA ILE A 385 4.81 -10.54 16.59
C ILE A 385 4.96 -10.87 18.06
N SER A 386 5.94 -11.69 18.44
CA SER A 386 6.14 -12.08 19.84
C SER A 386 6.40 -10.85 20.70
N SER A 387 7.25 -9.93 20.23
CA SER A 387 7.50 -8.67 20.90
C SER A 387 6.26 -7.78 20.99
N LEU A 388 5.47 -7.69 19.93
CA LEU A 388 4.22 -6.94 19.93
C LEU A 388 3.21 -7.51 20.95
N MET A 389 3.06 -8.83 21.01
CA MET A 389 2.16 -9.51 21.95
C MET A 389 2.62 -9.32 23.41
N ILE A 390 3.91 -9.52 23.68
CA ILE A 390 4.47 -9.33 25.02
C ILE A 390 4.30 -7.88 25.48
N TYR A 391 4.58 -6.91 24.60
CA TYR A 391 4.37 -5.50 24.90
C TYR A 391 2.90 -5.20 25.19
N PHE A 392 1.97 -5.80 24.44
CA PHE A 392 0.53 -5.67 24.68
C PHE A 392 0.08 -6.27 26.02
N LEU A 393 0.65 -7.40 26.43
CA LEU A 393 0.38 -8.01 27.73
C LEU A 393 0.90 -7.13 28.88
N LEU A 394 2.14 -6.64 28.79
CA LEU A 394 2.71 -5.67 29.73
C LEU A 394 1.84 -4.40 29.82
N PHE A 395 1.33 -3.95 28.67
CA PHE A 395 0.44 -2.81 28.57
C PHE A 395 -0.90 -3.00 29.29
N LYS A 396 -1.56 -4.15 29.10
CA LYS A 396 -2.83 -4.48 29.77
C LYS A 396 -2.64 -4.67 31.28
N ASN A 397 -1.52 -5.25 31.70
CA ASN A 397 -1.23 -5.58 33.09
C ASN A 397 -0.62 -4.41 33.89
N GLN A 398 -0.75 -3.16 33.40
CA GLN A 398 -0.33 -1.93 34.10
C GLN A 398 -0.86 -1.78 35.54
N LYS A 399 -2.00 -2.41 35.88
CA LYS A 399 -2.52 -2.43 37.26
C LYS A 399 -1.82 -3.45 38.16
N LEU A 400 -1.37 -4.59 37.63
CA LEU A 400 -0.68 -5.65 38.40
C LEU A 400 0.75 -5.24 38.79
N PHE A 401 1.47 -4.55 37.91
CA PHE A 401 2.85 -4.11 38.17
C PHE A 401 2.97 -2.89 39.11
N LYS A 402 1.87 -2.23 39.45
CA LYS A 402 1.84 -1.20 40.51
C LYS A 402 1.75 -1.77 41.92
N VAL A 403 1.54 -3.08 42.07
CA VAL A 403 1.45 -3.78 43.37
C VAL A 403 2.77 -4.51 43.70
N LEU A 404 3.69 -4.61 42.74
CA LEU A 404 4.98 -5.32 42.85
C LEU A 404 6.20 -4.36 42.90
N ILE A 405 5.96 -3.06 42.92
CA ILE A 405 6.91 -1.98 43.23
C ILE A 405 6.25 -1.14 44.30
#